data_AF-A0A1R1SQ20-F1
#
_entry.id   AF-A0A1R1SQ20-F1
#
_cell.length_a   1.000
_cell.length_b   1.000
_cell.length_c   1.000
_cell.angle_alpha   90.00
_cell.angle_beta   90.00
_cell.angle_gamma   90.00
#
_symmetry.space_group_name_H-M   'P 1'
#
loop_
_entity.id
_entity.type
_entity.pdbx_description
1 polymer ?
#
loop_
_entity_poly.entity_id
_entity_poly.type
_entity_poly.pdbx_seq_one_letter_code
_entity_poly.pdbx_strand_id
1 'polypeptide(L)' 'MTDDTCPTCRHYQALREQAKQAGDYSKATDYEVLRRRHPTHTVHIPSQPGGGRAA' A
#
# COMPACT_ATOMS: atom_id res chain seq x y z
N MET A 1 -11.52 -7.81 -1.96
CA MET A 1 -12.46 -7.32 -2.99
C MET A 1 -12.40 -5.80 -2.97
N THR A 2 -11.99 -5.24 -4.11
CA THR A 2 -12.07 -3.84 -4.58
C THR A 2 -11.47 -2.73 -3.70
N ASP A 3 -10.20 -2.41 -3.98
CA ASP A 3 -9.43 -1.26 -3.47
C ASP A 3 -10.04 0.13 -3.81
N ASP A 4 -11.05 0.17 -4.69
CA ASP A 4 -11.66 1.40 -5.22
C ASP A 4 -12.53 2.17 -4.20
N THR A 5 -13.08 1.47 -3.20
CA THR A 5 -14.04 2.03 -2.24
C THR A 5 -13.41 2.54 -0.94
N CYS A 6 -12.10 2.39 -0.74
CA CYS A 6 -11.45 2.82 0.49
C CYS A 6 -11.14 4.33 0.46
N PRO A 7 -11.67 5.12 1.41
CA PRO A 7 -11.40 6.56 1.45
C PRO A 7 -9.90 6.86 1.63
N THR A 8 -9.17 5.99 2.33
CA THR A 8 -7.72 6.16 2.51
C THR A 8 -6.95 5.86 1.22
N CYS A 9 -7.35 4.86 0.43
CA CYS A 9 -6.72 4.58 -0.86
C CYS A 9 -6.93 5.74 -1.85
N ARG A 10 -8.14 6.34 -1.87
CA ARG A 10 -8.40 7.55 -2.64
C ARG A 10 -7.59 8.75 -2.16
N HIS A 11 -7.41 8.90 -0.84
CA HIS A 11 -6.58 9.95 -0.27
C HIS A 11 -5.10 9.80 -0.68
N TYR A 12 -4.52 8.60 -0.58
CA TYR A 12 -3.15 8.34 -1.02
C TYR A 12 -2.98 8.49 -2.54
N GLN A 13 -4.00 8.17 -3.33
CA GLN A 13 -3.98 8.41 -4.76
C GLN A 13 -3.94 9.91 -5.08
N ALA A 14 -4.77 10.72 -4.42
CA ALA A 14 -4.74 12.17 -4.57
C ALA A 14 -3.39 12.78 -4.14
N LEU A 15 -2.82 12.32 -3.02
CA LEU A 15 -1.50 12.76 -2.54
C LEU A 15 -0.38 12.36 -3.51
N ARG A 16 -0.46 11.18 -4.12
CA ARG A 16 0.47 10.73 -5.18
C ARG A 16 0.41 11.65 -6.39
N GLU A 17 -0.78 12.03 -6.84
CA GLU A 17 -0.94 12.94 -7.98
C GLU A 17 -0.45 14.35 -7.68
N GLN A 18 -0.75 14.88 -6.49
CA GLN A 18 -0.19 16.15 -6.03
C GLN A 18 1.34 16.12 -5.97
N ALA A 19 1.93 15.06 -5.42
CA ALA A 19 3.38 14.91 -5.36
C ALA A 19 4.01 14.85 -6.77
N LYS A 20 3.37 14.17 -7.73
CA LYS A 20 3.82 14.17 -9.13
C LYS A 20 3.76 15.56 -9.75
N GLN A 21 2.68 16.32 -9.51
CA GLN A 21 2.53 17.69 -10.01
C GLN A 21 3.57 18.64 -9.40
N ALA A 22 3.95 18.42 -8.14
CA ALA A 22 5.03 19.14 -7.48
C ALA A 22 6.44 18.72 -7.94
N GLY A 23 6.57 17.62 -8.70
CA GLY A 23 7.86 17.03 -9.09
C GLY A 23 8.50 16.13 -8.01
N ASP A 24 7.81 15.89 -6.89
CA ASP A 24 8.24 15.05 -5.78
C ASP A 24 7.91 13.56 -6.02
N TYR A 25 8.61 12.95 -6.96
CA TYR A 25 8.40 11.53 -7.31
C TYR A 25 8.72 10.55 -6.17
N SER A 26 9.62 10.92 -5.24
CA SER A 26 9.91 10.14 -4.04
C SER A 26 8.66 10.01 -3.17
N LYS A 27 7.98 11.13 -2.88
CA LYS A 27 6.72 11.14 -2.12
C LYS A 27 5.61 10.40 -2.87
N ALA A 28 5.53 10.56 -4.20
CA ALA A 28 4.56 9.84 -5.02
C ALA A 28 4.71 8.32 -4.91
N THR A 29 5.95 7.83 -4.81
CA THR A 29 6.24 6.40 -4.61
C THR A 29 5.89 5.96 -3.19
N ASP A 30 6.21 6.77 -2.18
CA ASP A 30 5.87 6.53 -0.78
C ASP A 30 4.36 6.33 -0.59
N TYR A 31 3.54 7.22 -1.17
CA TYR A 31 2.09 7.11 -1.13
C TYR A 31 1.55 5.86 -1.83
N GLU A 32 2.21 5.39 -2.90
CA GLU A 32 1.85 4.13 -3.55
C GLU A 32 2.17 2.91 -2.67
N VAL A 33 3.30 2.93 -1.96
CA VAL A 33 3.66 1.88 -0.99
C VAL A 33 2.69 1.88 0.20
N LEU A 34 2.32 3.04 0.73
CA LEU A 34 1.35 3.17 1.81
C LEU A 34 -0.02 2.64 1.42
N ARG A 35 -0.49 2.92 0.21
CA ARG A 35 -1.73 2.34 -0.34
C ARG A 35 -1.66 0.81 -0.39
N ARG A 36 -0.56 0.24 -0.88
CA ARG A 36 -0.38 -1.23 -0.97
C ARG A 36 -0.27 -1.92 0.39
N ARG A 37 0.28 -1.23 1.40
CA ARG A 37 0.42 -1.75 2.77
C ARG A 37 -0.83 -1.56 3.63
N HIS A 38 -1.85 -0.88 3.11
CA HIS A 38 -3.02 -0.51 3.89
C HIS A 38 -3.79 -1.78 4.31
N PRO A 39 -3.96 -2.02 5.64
CA PRO A 39 -4.40 -3.32 6.17
C PRO A 39 -5.85 -3.69 5.84
N THR A 40 -6.67 -2.75 5.36
CA THR A 40 -8.01 -3.05 4.81
C THR A 40 -7.98 -3.71 3.42
N HIS A 41 -6.82 -3.71 2.74
CA HIS A 41 -6.60 -4.40 1.46
C HIS A 41 -5.48 -5.44 1.52
N THR A 42 -4.74 -5.50 2.64
CA THR A 42 -4.08 -6.72 3.06
C THR A 42 -5.16 -7.77 3.33
N VAL A 43 -5.59 -8.45 2.25
CA VAL A 43 -5.96 -9.86 2.36
C VAL A 43 -4.91 -10.44 3.27
N HIS A 44 -5.32 -11.06 4.38
CA HIS A 44 -4.44 -11.85 5.24
C HIS A 44 -3.51 -12.65 4.33
N ILE A 45 -2.31 -12.14 4.07
CA ILE A 45 -1.20 -12.96 3.68
C ILE A 45 -0.93 -13.58 5.03
N PRO A 46 -1.29 -14.86 5.29
CA PRO A 46 -0.80 -15.48 6.49
C PRO A 46 0.70 -15.28 6.42
N SER A 47 1.25 -14.59 7.42
CA SER A 47 2.66 -14.64 7.69
C SER A 47 2.97 -16.13 7.84
N GLN A 48 3.36 -16.79 6.75
CA GLN A 48 4.01 -18.08 6.81
C GLN A 48 5.48 -17.75 6.99
N PRO A 49 6.03 -17.85 8.21
CA PRO A 49 7.41 -18.27 8.34
C PRO A 49 7.44 -19.74 7.93
N GLY A 50 7.51 -20.00 6.63
CA GLY A 50 7.96 -21.29 6.11
C GLY A 50 9.45 -21.42 6.40
N GLY A 51 9.78 -21.84 7.61
CA GLY A 51 11.14 -22.13 8.05
C GLY A 51 11.12 -23.33 8.97
N GLY A 52 10.98 -24.52 8.38
CA GLY A 52 11.01 -25.77 9.11
C GLY A 52 12.35 -26.00 9.82
N ARG A 53 12.29 -26.69 10.96
CA ARG A 53 13.33 -27.63 11.38
C ARG A 53 12.71 -28.68 12.28
N ALA A 54 12.77 -29.91 11.79
CA ALA A 54 12.68 -31.11 12.60
C ALA A 54 13.84 -31.15 13.61
N ALA A 55 13.55 -31.53 14.84
CA ALA A 55 14.41 -32.30 15.74
C ALA A 55 13.57 -32.74 16.94
#